data_AF-A0A7M3MRL6-F1
#
_entry.id   AF-A0A7M3MRL6-F1
#
_cell.length_a   1.000
_cell.length_b   1.000
_cell.length_c   1.000
_cell.angle_alpha   90.00
_cell.angle_beta   90.00
_cell.angle_gamma   90.00
#
_symmetry.space_group_name_H-M   'P 1'
#
loop_
_entity.id
_entity.type
_entity.pdbx_description
1 polymer ?
#
loop_
_entity_poly.entity_id
_entity_poly.type
_entity_poly.pdbx_seq_one_letter_code
_entity_poly.pdbx_strand_id
1 'polypeptide(L)'
;MELSAPSLPTWEQAEGFLLDLAAGDLASGAWPLPTLLACIDDEAVAVDTLRPFDEEGPVPALVEVLALLLPLGVNRIALLLPGRAWSTLDPIPPVADEGDLRARVLILVQADGVHRPCRHLSRLRELHEETGDGRWRIGEVVAEGSQEAEAPVLDALGILLDRRDELQRDTTGSALVAQLGRVLLLGHQLALAPRLAVPLTHASAS
;
A
#
# COMPACT_ATOMS: atom_id res chain seq x y z
N MET A 1 14.17 20.03 25.49
CA MET A 1 14.01 18.62 25.05
C MET A 1 13.26 18.70 23.75
N GLU A 2 14.00 18.82 22.64
CA GLU A 2 13.39 18.83 21.31
C GLU A 2 12.81 17.44 21.06
N LEU A 3 11.48 17.36 20.98
CA LEU A 3 10.82 16.16 20.48
C LEU A 3 11.14 16.11 18.99
N SER A 4 12.23 15.44 18.63
CA SER A 4 12.47 15.05 17.24
C SER A 4 11.23 14.29 16.78
N ALA A 5 10.51 14.86 15.82
CA ALA A 5 9.43 14.14 15.16
C ALA A 5 9.98 12.78 14.71
N PRO A 6 9.25 11.67 14.91
CA PRO A 6 9.71 10.37 14.43
C PRO A 6 10.06 10.51 12.95
N SER A 7 11.30 10.16 12.60
CA SER A 7 11.77 10.19 11.22
C SER A 7 10.89 9.24 10.40
N LEU A 8 10.39 9.73 9.26
CA LEU A 8 9.70 8.87 8.30
C LEU A 8 10.63 7.71 7.89
N PRO A 9 10.10 6.51 7.64
CA PRO A 9 10.93 5.34 7.31
C PRO A 9 11.65 5.53 5.98
N THR A 10 12.82 4.91 5.84
CA THR A 10 13.46 4.76 4.52
C THR A 10 12.78 3.65 3.70
N TRP A 11 13.10 3.55 2.41
CA TRP A 11 12.61 2.46 1.55
C TRP A 11 12.98 1.08 2.10
N GLU A 12 14.20 0.91 2.62
CA GLU A 12 14.65 -0.33 3.25
C GLU A 12 13.84 -0.68 4.50
N GLN A 13 13.30 0.32 5.19
CA GLN A 13 12.47 0.17 6.40
C GLN A 13 10.98 0.03 6.09
N ALA A 14 10.56 0.17 4.82
CA ALA A 14 9.17 0.22 4.43
C ALA A 14 8.37 -1.03 4.86
N GLU A 15 8.94 -2.22 4.67
CA GLU A 15 8.30 -3.47 5.10
C GLU A 15 8.08 -3.49 6.60
N GLY A 16 9.14 -3.25 7.39
CA GLY A 16 9.05 -3.26 8.85
C GLY A 16 8.01 -2.27 9.36
N PHE A 17 8.03 -1.06 8.82
CA PHE A 17 7.05 -0.02 9.16
C PHE A 17 5.60 -0.46 8.89
N LEU A 18 5.31 -1.03 7.71
CA LEU A 18 3.96 -1.48 7.37
C LEU A 18 3.52 -2.67 8.25
N LEU A 19 4.43 -3.58 8.56
CA LEU A 19 4.16 -4.70 9.46
C LEU A 19 3.92 -4.24 10.90
N ASP A 20 4.64 -3.23 11.37
CA ASP A 20 4.44 -2.63 12.70
C ASP A 20 3.07 -1.98 12.83
N LEU A 21 2.60 -1.27 11.78
CA LEU A 21 1.24 -0.72 11.73
C LEU A 21 0.19 -1.83 11.82
N ALA A 22 0.33 -2.88 11.01
CA ALA A 22 -0.59 -4.01 11.04
C ALA A 22 -0.56 -4.76 12.39
N ALA A 23 0.62 -4.93 12.98
CA ALA A 23 0.74 -5.52 14.31
C ALA A 23 0.05 -4.65 15.38
N GLY A 24 0.13 -3.33 15.26
CA GLY A 24 -0.61 -2.38 16.10
C GLY A 24 -2.11 -2.55 16.00
N ASP A 25 -2.65 -2.66 14.78
CA ASP A 25 -4.08 -2.94 14.54
C ASP A 25 -4.48 -4.26 15.21
N LEU A 26 -3.75 -5.34 14.97
CA LEU A 26 -4.03 -6.65 15.55
C LEU A 26 -3.96 -6.65 17.08
N ALA A 27 -2.97 -5.98 17.66
CA ALA A 27 -2.81 -5.84 19.11
C ALA A 27 -3.98 -5.05 19.75
N SER A 28 -4.60 -4.14 18.99
CA SER A 28 -5.81 -3.41 19.41
C SER A 28 -7.11 -4.20 19.19
N GLY A 29 -7.04 -5.40 18.61
CA GLY A 29 -8.20 -6.21 18.22
C GLY A 29 -8.85 -5.76 16.92
N ALA A 30 -8.22 -4.86 16.17
CA ALA A 30 -8.68 -4.41 14.86
C ALA A 30 -8.08 -5.26 13.73
N TRP A 31 -8.75 -5.26 12.58
CA TRP A 31 -8.22 -5.88 11.37
C TRP A 31 -7.29 -4.90 10.65
N PRO A 32 -6.10 -5.33 10.18
CA PRO A 32 -5.18 -4.45 9.49
C PRO A 32 -5.84 -3.81 8.28
N LEU A 33 -5.73 -2.49 8.17
CA LEU A 33 -6.27 -1.78 7.03
C LEU A 33 -5.27 -1.76 5.86
N PRO A 34 -5.76 -1.78 4.61
CA PRO A 34 -4.91 -1.60 3.43
C PRO A 34 -4.10 -0.30 3.55
N THR A 35 -2.77 -0.41 3.52
CA THR A 35 -1.88 0.72 3.80
C THR A 35 -0.78 0.83 2.75
N LEU A 36 -0.60 2.03 2.23
CA LEU A 36 0.40 2.39 1.22
C LEU A 36 1.46 3.28 1.86
N LEU A 37 2.73 3.00 1.58
CA LEU A 37 3.86 3.88 1.80
C LEU A 37 4.43 4.24 0.43
N ALA A 38 4.64 5.53 0.18
CA ALA A 38 5.26 6.02 -1.03
C ALA A 38 6.54 6.79 -0.72
N CYS A 39 7.57 6.57 -1.55
CA CYS A 39 8.86 7.21 -1.42
C CYS A 39 9.26 7.96 -2.70
N ILE A 40 10.08 8.99 -2.50
CA ILE A 40 10.92 9.56 -3.55
C ILE A 40 12.34 9.14 -3.22
N ASP A 41 12.91 8.33 -4.10
CA ASP A 41 14.15 7.60 -3.89
C ASP A 41 14.07 6.78 -2.60
N ASP A 42 14.86 7.12 -1.59
CA ASP A 42 14.91 6.39 -0.33
C ASP A 42 14.00 6.96 0.75
N GLU A 43 13.47 8.17 0.56
CA GLU A 43 12.76 8.91 1.59
C GLU A 43 11.24 8.77 1.45
N ALA A 44 10.57 8.28 2.48
CA ALA A 44 9.11 8.27 2.52
C ALA A 44 8.54 9.69 2.47
N VAL A 45 7.51 9.85 1.64
CA VAL A 45 6.83 11.13 1.39
C VAL A 45 5.34 11.07 1.62
N ALA A 46 4.76 9.88 1.63
CA ALA A 46 3.36 9.70 1.92
C ALA A 46 3.13 8.35 2.60
N VAL A 47 2.17 8.35 3.54
CA VAL A 47 1.53 7.16 4.09
C VAL A 47 0.05 7.35 3.87
N ASP A 48 -0.64 6.36 3.31
CA ASP A 48 -2.08 6.36 3.17
C ASP A 48 -2.67 5.08 3.73
N THR A 49 -3.63 5.20 4.65
CA THR A 49 -4.57 4.11 4.90
C THR A 49 -5.70 4.24 3.91
N LEU A 50 -5.81 3.28 2.99
CA LEU A 50 -6.81 3.33 1.93
C LEU A 50 -8.21 3.29 2.55
N ARG A 51 -9.14 4.02 1.94
CA ARG A 51 -10.56 3.88 2.28
C ARG A 51 -11.00 2.42 2.16
N PRO A 52 -12.03 2.00 2.92
CA PRO A 52 -12.72 0.74 2.66
C PRO A 52 -13.21 0.67 1.21
N PHE A 53 -13.06 -0.50 0.60
CA PHE A 53 -13.50 -0.79 -0.76
C PHE A 53 -14.53 -1.92 -0.76
N ASP A 54 -15.36 -1.91 -1.78
CA ASP A 54 -16.43 -2.88 -2.02
C ASP A 54 -15.92 -4.04 -2.89
N GLU A 55 -16.83 -4.71 -3.60
CA GLU A 55 -16.54 -5.88 -4.43
C GLU A 55 -15.56 -5.57 -5.58
N GLU A 56 -15.37 -4.30 -5.96
CA GLU A 56 -14.39 -3.88 -6.97
C GLU A 56 -12.93 -4.01 -6.48
N GLY A 57 -12.75 -4.29 -5.18
CA GLY A 57 -11.45 -4.55 -4.58
C GLY A 57 -10.60 -3.28 -4.38
N PRO A 58 -9.29 -3.42 -4.08
CA PRO A 58 -8.45 -2.29 -3.70
C PRO A 58 -8.08 -1.37 -4.87
N VAL A 59 -8.27 -1.82 -6.12
CA VAL A 59 -7.74 -1.14 -7.31
C VAL A 59 -8.31 0.28 -7.48
N PRO A 60 -9.63 0.52 -7.42
CA PRO A 60 -10.15 1.88 -7.53
C PRO A 60 -9.60 2.81 -6.45
N ALA A 61 -9.51 2.35 -5.19
CA ALA A 61 -8.94 3.15 -4.10
C ALA A 61 -7.45 3.47 -4.33
N LEU A 62 -6.67 2.50 -4.81
CA LEU A 62 -5.27 2.70 -5.16
C LEU A 62 -5.11 3.73 -6.27
N VAL A 63 -5.90 3.63 -7.35
CA VAL A 63 -5.80 4.55 -8.50
C VAL A 63 -5.96 6.01 -8.06
N GLU A 64 -6.86 6.30 -7.13
CA GLU A 64 -7.07 7.67 -6.63
C GLU A 64 -5.84 8.25 -5.94
N VAL A 65 -5.20 7.46 -5.09
CA VAL A 65 -4.01 7.88 -4.35
C VAL A 65 -2.82 7.98 -5.31
N LEU A 66 -2.67 7.03 -6.22
CA LEU A 66 -1.58 7.02 -7.20
C LEU A 66 -1.69 8.16 -8.20
N ALA A 67 -2.90 8.56 -8.60
CA ALA A 67 -3.12 9.73 -9.45
C ALA A 67 -2.66 11.04 -8.80
N LEU A 68 -2.62 11.11 -7.46
CA LEU A 68 -2.00 12.21 -6.73
C LEU A 68 -0.49 12.04 -6.60
N LEU A 69 -0.03 10.86 -6.19
CA LEU A 69 1.35 10.63 -5.76
C LEU A 69 2.36 10.52 -6.92
N LEU A 70 1.99 9.88 -8.02
CA LEU A 70 2.91 9.66 -9.14
C LEU A 70 3.34 10.96 -9.82
N PRO A 71 2.44 11.93 -10.12
CA PRO A 71 2.89 13.21 -10.67
C PRO A 71 3.69 14.07 -9.68
N LEU A 72 3.63 13.76 -8.37
CA LEU A 72 4.48 14.40 -7.35
C LEU A 72 5.90 13.81 -7.29
N GLY A 73 6.24 12.88 -8.19
CA GLY A 73 7.58 12.32 -8.34
C GLY A 73 7.84 11.06 -7.51
N VAL A 74 6.80 10.47 -6.90
CA VAL A 74 6.92 9.16 -6.24
C VAL A 74 7.42 8.13 -7.23
N ASN A 75 8.50 7.44 -6.86
CA ASN A 75 9.16 6.43 -7.70
C ASN A 75 9.30 5.08 -7.01
N ARG A 76 8.88 4.94 -5.75
CA ARG A 76 8.77 3.66 -5.05
C ARG A 76 7.50 3.59 -4.23
N ILE A 77 6.86 2.41 -4.22
CA ILE A 77 5.61 2.17 -3.51
C ILE A 77 5.72 0.83 -2.77
N ALA A 78 5.44 0.85 -1.47
CA ALA A 78 5.17 -0.34 -0.69
C ALA A 78 3.68 -0.35 -0.30
N LEU A 79 3.03 -1.49 -0.43
CA LEU A 79 1.61 -1.66 -0.19
C LEU A 79 1.40 -2.92 0.65
N LEU A 80 0.64 -2.77 1.74
CA LEU A 80 0.19 -3.87 2.56
C LEU A 80 -1.32 -4.05 2.37
N LEU A 81 -1.76 -5.26 2.03
CA LEU A 81 -3.17 -5.61 1.86
C LEU A 81 -3.52 -6.80 2.76
N PRO A 82 -4.58 -6.70 3.59
CA PRO A 82 -5.19 -7.88 4.18
C PRO A 82 -5.86 -8.71 3.07
N GLY A 83 -5.77 -10.03 3.17
CA GLY A 83 -6.31 -10.92 2.16
C GLY A 83 -6.60 -12.32 2.66
N ARG A 84 -6.93 -13.18 1.70
CA ARG A 84 -7.13 -14.61 1.89
C ARG A 84 -6.36 -15.38 0.85
N ALA A 85 -5.63 -16.40 1.27
CA ALA A 85 -4.85 -17.26 0.41
C ALA A 85 -5.35 -18.71 0.50
N TRP A 86 -5.23 -19.43 -0.61
CA TRP A 86 -5.46 -20.86 -0.68
C TRP A 86 -4.34 -21.48 -1.51
N SER A 87 -3.98 -22.73 -1.18
CA SER A 87 -2.97 -23.46 -1.93
C SER A 87 -3.55 -23.98 -3.24
N THR A 88 -2.95 -23.63 -4.37
CA THR A 88 -3.31 -24.18 -5.69
C THR A 88 -3.05 -25.68 -5.81
N LEU A 89 -2.32 -26.26 -4.85
CA LEU A 89 -2.05 -27.69 -4.75
C LEU A 89 -3.07 -28.43 -3.87
N ASP A 90 -3.92 -27.70 -3.13
CA ASP A 90 -4.97 -28.32 -2.32
C ASP A 90 -6.09 -28.83 -3.23
N PRO A 91 -6.44 -30.14 -3.18
CA PRO A 91 -7.56 -30.67 -3.94
C PRO A 91 -8.92 -30.20 -3.42
N ILE A 92 -9.00 -29.65 -2.22
CA ILE A 92 -10.24 -29.16 -1.62
C ILE A 92 -10.51 -27.73 -2.14
N PRO A 93 -11.73 -27.44 -2.64
CA PRO A 93 -12.10 -26.08 -3.03
C PRO A 93 -11.91 -25.07 -1.89
N PRO A 94 -11.44 -23.85 -2.17
CA PRO A 94 -11.18 -22.84 -1.13
C PRO A 94 -12.42 -22.41 -0.35
N VAL A 95 -13.59 -22.57 -0.96
CA VAL A 95 -14.90 -22.38 -0.33
C VAL A 95 -15.69 -23.65 -0.57
N ALA A 96 -16.07 -24.32 0.52
CA ALA A 96 -16.82 -25.56 0.52
C ALA A 96 -18.06 -25.44 1.44
N ASP A 97 -18.89 -26.48 1.51
CA ASP A 97 -20.07 -26.49 2.38
C ASP A 97 -19.69 -26.35 3.86
N GLU A 98 -18.47 -26.79 4.22
CA GLU A 98 -17.86 -26.64 5.55
C GLU A 98 -17.40 -25.20 5.85
N GLY A 99 -17.36 -24.32 4.85
CA GLY A 99 -17.05 -22.90 4.98
C GLY A 99 -15.88 -22.41 4.13
N ASP A 100 -15.35 -21.26 4.53
CA ASP A 100 -14.19 -20.62 3.89
C ASP A 100 -12.89 -21.19 4.48
N LEU A 101 -12.22 -22.04 3.71
CA LEU A 101 -10.98 -22.72 4.08
C LEU A 101 -9.73 -21.88 3.81
N ARG A 102 -9.89 -20.68 3.25
CA ARG A 102 -8.75 -19.82 2.91
C ARG A 102 -8.11 -19.27 4.18
N ALA A 103 -6.78 -19.39 4.26
CA ALA A 103 -5.99 -18.79 5.32
C ALA A 103 -6.04 -17.26 5.20
N ARG A 104 -6.12 -16.58 6.34
CA ARG A 104 -5.99 -15.11 6.38
C ARG A 104 -4.52 -14.75 6.23
N VAL A 105 -4.22 -13.80 5.35
CA VAL A 105 -2.85 -13.40 5.05
C VAL A 105 -2.71 -11.89 5.01
N LEU A 106 -1.48 -11.42 5.17
CA LEU A 106 -1.04 -10.11 4.74
C LEU A 106 -0.25 -10.27 3.46
N ILE A 107 -0.61 -9.48 2.45
CA ILE A 107 0.10 -9.40 1.17
C ILE A 107 0.89 -8.11 1.19
N LEU A 108 2.20 -8.22 1.25
CA LEU A 108 3.11 -7.10 1.06
C LEU A 108 3.55 -7.05 -0.40
N VAL A 109 3.46 -5.87 -0.98
CA VAL A 109 3.88 -5.55 -2.33
C VAL A 109 4.90 -4.42 -2.26
N GLN A 110 6.02 -4.56 -2.94
CA GLN A 110 7.00 -3.50 -3.14
C GLN A 110 7.24 -3.32 -4.64
N ALA A 111 7.14 -2.09 -5.12
CA ALA A 111 7.43 -1.70 -6.48
C ALA A 111 8.49 -0.58 -6.47
N ASP A 112 9.67 -0.87 -7.01
CA ASP A 112 10.81 0.04 -7.12
C ASP A 112 11.00 0.49 -8.57
N GLY A 113 10.55 1.72 -8.84
CA GLY A 113 10.65 2.38 -10.14
C GLY A 113 11.87 3.29 -10.29
N VAL A 114 12.85 3.26 -9.38
CA VAL A 114 14.10 4.04 -9.53
C VAL A 114 14.82 3.65 -10.81
N HIS A 115 14.82 2.37 -11.15
CA HIS A 115 15.34 1.83 -12.39
C HIS A 115 14.22 1.34 -13.30
N ARG A 116 14.49 1.34 -14.61
CA ARG A 116 13.57 0.79 -15.63
C ARG A 116 14.15 -0.51 -16.22
N PRO A 117 13.35 -1.57 -16.37
CA PRO A 117 11.95 -1.67 -15.93
C PRO A 117 11.81 -1.66 -14.40
N CYS A 118 10.65 -1.20 -13.92
CA CYS A 118 10.29 -1.25 -12.50
C CYS A 118 10.49 -2.67 -11.94
N ARG A 119 11.13 -2.78 -10.78
CA ARG A 119 11.32 -4.05 -10.08
C ARG A 119 10.20 -4.23 -9.06
N HIS A 120 9.70 -5.45 -8.93
CA HIS A 120 8.64 -5.75 -7.98
C HIS A 120 8.99 -6.96 -7.13
N LEU A 121 8.42 -6.97 -5.92
CA LEU A 121 8.54 -8.03 -4.95
C LEU A 121 7.22 -8.17 -4.22
N SER A 122 6.76 -9.40 -4.04
CA SER A 122 5.61 -9.71 -3.22
C SER A 122 5.94 -10.74 -2.17
N ARG A 123 5.39 -10.55 -0.97
CA ARG A 123 5.48 -11.48 0.15
C ARG A 123 4.10 -11.71 0.73
N LEU A 124 3.76 -12.98 0.93
CA LEU A 124 2.57 -13.39 1.65
C LEU A 124 2.99 -13.85 3.04
N ARG A 125 2.41 -13.26 4.07
CA ARG A 125 2.59 -13.66 5.47
C ARG A 125 1.28 -14.20 6.01
N GLU A 126 1.32 -15.33 6.68
CA GLU A 126 0.13 -15.88 7.32
C GLU A 126 -0.25 -15.04 8.55
N LEU A 127 -1.55 -14.95 8.83
CA LEU A 127 -2.07 -14.46 10.10
C LEU A 127 -2.54 -15.65 10.92
N HIS A 128 -2.04 -15.76 12.16
CA HIS A 128 -2.42 -16.84 13.07
C HIS A 128 -3.23 -16.30 14.23
N GLU A 129 -4.27 -17.04 14.63
CA GLU A 129 -4.94 -16.81 15.90
C GLU A 129 -4.13 -17.48 17.02
N GLU A 130 -3.79 -16.75 18.09
CA GLU A 130 -2.90 -17.24 19.14
C GLU A 130 -3.57 -18.30 20.04
N THR A 131 -4.82 -18.07 20.47
CA THR A 131 -5.46 -18.95 21.47
C THR A 131 -6.98 -19.11 21.33
N GLY A 132 -7.58 -18.84 20.17
CA GLY A 132 -9.04 -18.91 19.99
C GLY A 132 -9.81 -17.82 20.75
N ASP A 133 -9.08 -16.83 21.28
CA ASP A 133 -9.58 -15.67 22.01
C ASP A 133 -9.75 -14.45 21.09
N GLY A 134 -9.67 -14.65 19.77
CA GLY A 134 -9.75 -13.59 18.77
C GLY A 134 -8.50 -12.73 18.66
N ARG A 135 -7.38 -13.11 19.30
CA ARG A 135 -6.09 -12.42 19.14
C ARG A 135 -5.31 -13.00 17.99
N TRP A 136 -4.82 -12.13 17.13
CA TRP A 136 -4.13 -12.50 15.92
C TRP A 136 -2.71 -11.95 15.91
N ARG A 137 -1.79 -12.72 15.33
CA ARG A 137 -0.39 -12.34 15.15
C ARG A 137 0.04 -12.52 13.71
N ILE A 138 1.01 -11.71 13.31
CA ILE A 138 1.69 -11.87 12.03
C ILE A 138 2.62 -13.08 12.13
N GLY A 139 2.50 -14.00 11.18
CA GLY A 139 3.29 -15.21 11.05
C GLY A 139 4.48 -15.07 10.11
N GLU A 140 5.00 -16.24 9.75
CA GLU A 140 6.12 -16.37 8.81
C GLU A 140 5.70 -16.03 7.37
N VAL A 141 6.71 -15.78 6.52
CA VAL A 141 6.50 -15.66 5.08
C VAL A 141 6.20 -17.05 4.51
N VAL A 142 5.02 -17.22 3.92
CA VAL A 142 4.56 -18.48 3.32
C VAL A 142 4.76 -18.53 1.81
N ALA A 143 4.90 -17.36 1.17
CA ALA A 143 5.29 -17.25 -0.22
C ALA A 143 6.05 -15.93 -0.45
N GLU A 144 7.10 -16.00 -1.26
CA GLU A 144 7.86 -14.84 -1.73
C GLU A 144 8.15 -15.02 -3.22
N GLY A 145 7.97 -13.97 -4.00
CA GLY A 145 8.24 -14.05 -5.43
C GLY A 145 8.15 -12.72 -6.15
N SER A 146 8.90 -12.66 -7.25
CA SER A 146 8.94 -11.58 -8.24
C SER A 146 8.41 -12.04 -9.61
N GLN A 147 7.68 -13.16 -9.68
CA GLN A 147 7.34 -13.78 -10.96
C GLN A 147 6.02 -13.26 -11.53
N GLU A 148 6.18 -12.36 -12.51
CA GLU A 148 5.41 -11.92 -13.70
C GLU A 148 4.12 -12.66 -14.18
N ALA A 149 3.59 -13.66 -13.50
CA ALA A 149 2.37 -14.34 -13.95
C ALA A 149 1.28 -14.28 -12.87
N GLU A 150 0.22 -13.52 -13.15
CA GLU A 150 -1.05 -13.47 -12.39
C GLU A 150 -1.15 -12.50 -11.21
N ALA A 151 -0.37 -11.41 -11.20
CA ALA A 151 -0.60 -10.30 -10.27
C ALA A 151 -0.92 -8.98 -11.02
N PRO A 152 -2.15 -8.80 -11.53
CA PRO A 152 -2.53 -7.61 -12.29
C PRO A 152 -2.25 -6.28 -11.58
N VAL A 153 -2.31 -6.28 -10.24
CA VAL A 153 -1.97 -5.10 -9.42
C VAL A 153 -0.47 -4.78 -9.49
N LEU A 154 0.42 -5.78 -9.45
CA LEU A 154 1.87 -5.57 -9.55
C LEU A 154 2.25 -5.06 -10.94
N ASP A 155 1.71 -5.66 -11.99
CA ASP A 155 1.98 -5.25 -13.36
C ASP A 155 1.49 -3.82 -13.61
N ALA A 156 0.29 -3.48 -13.14
CA ALA A 156 -0.25 -2.13 -13.24
C ALA A 156 0.60 -1.11 -12.48
N LEU A 157 1.04 -1.43 -11.26
CA LEU A 157 1.94 -0.57 -10.48
C LEU A 157 3.27 -0.34 -11.21
N GLY A 158 3.85 -1.40 -11.80
CA GLY A 158 5.08 -1.31 -12.58
C GLY A 158 4.94 -0.38 -13.78
N ILE A 159 3.87 -0.55 -14.56
CA ILE A 159 3.55 0.31 -15.72
C ILE A 159 3.41 1.78 -15.28
N LEU A 160 2.65 2.03 -14.21
CA LEU A 160 2.41 3.37 -13.70
C LEU A 160 3.71 4.06 -13.24
N LEU A 161 4.57 3.34 -12.52
CA LEU A 161 5.87 3.85 -12.07
C LEU A 161 6.83 4.11 -13.23
N ASP A 162 6.84 3.25 -14.26
CA ASP A 162 7.65 3.45 -15.46
C ASP A 162 7.20 4.66 -16.28
N ARG A 163 5.91 5.04 -16.19
CA ARG A 163 5.29 6.17 -16.89
C ARG A 163 5.21 7.46 -16.07
N ARG A 164 5.73 7.48 -14.84
CA ARG A 164 5.59 8.63 -13.92
C ARG A 164 6.08 9.97 -14.49
N ASP A 165 7.13 9.98 -15.32
CA ASP A 165 7.67 11.21 -15.91
C ASP A 165 6.72 11.84 -16.95
N GLU A 166 5.85 11.02 -17.57
CA GLU A 166 4.78 11.50 -18.44
C GLU A 166 3.70 12.15 -17.58
N LEU A 167 3.27 11.47 -16.51
CA LEU A 167 2.28 11.99 -15.56
C LEU A 167 2.73 13.31 -14.92
N GLN A 168 4.00 13.42 -14.51
CA GLN A 168 4.55 14.63 -13.89
C GLN A 168 4.58 15.82 -14.87
N ARG A 169 4.83 15.59 -16.15
CA ARG A 169 4.85 16.66 -17.17
C ARG A 169 3.45 17.15 -17.52
N ASP A 170 2.47 16.24 -17.55
CA ASP A 170 1.13 16.51 -18.05
C ASP A 170 0.18 17.03 -16.95
N THR A 171 0.55 16.92 -15.67
CA THR A 171 -0.31 17.29 -14.54
C THR A 171 -0.04 18.71 -14.06
N THR A 172 -1.10 19.53 -13.95
CA THR A 172 -1.02 20.89 -13.41
C THR A 172 -1.18 20.92 -11.89
N GLY A 173 -0.70 21.99 -11.25
CA GLY A 173 -0.88 22.19 -9.80
C GLY A 173 -2.36 22.22 -9.38
N SER A 174 -3.24 22.83 -10.19
CA SER A 174 -4.69 22.83 -9.91
C SER A 174 -5.32 21.45 -9.99
N ALA A 175 -4.87 20.60 -10.93
CA ALA A 175 -5.32 19.21 -11.02
C ALA A 175 -4.86 18.41 -9.79
N LEU A 176 -3.64 18.63 -9.31
CA LEU A 176 -3.13 18.00 -8.08
C LEU A 176 -3.93 18.41 -6.84
N VAL A 177 -4.26 19.69 -6.71
CA VAL A 177 -5.09 20.18 -5.58
C VAL A 177 -6.50 19.58 -5.64
N ALA A 178 -7.11 19.51 -6.83
CA ALA A 178 -8.41 18.89 -7.01
C ALA A 178 -8.38 17.40 -6.67
N GLN A 179 -7.33 16.68 -7.08
CA GLN A 179 -7.15 15.27 -6.77
C GLN A 179 -6.89 15.05 -5.27
N LEU A 180 -6.10 15.90 -4.61
CA LEU A 180 -5.94 15.87 -3.15
C LEU A 180 -7.30 16.05 -2.45
N GLY A 181 -8.09 17.03 -2.87
CA GLY A 181 -9.45 17.23 -2.36
C GLY A 181 -10.31 15.99 -2.54
N ARG A 182 -10.24 15.33 -3.70
CA ARG A 182 -10.96 14.09 -3.98
C ARG A 182 -10.52 12.94 -3.08
N VAL A 183 -9.22 12.73 -2.91
CA VAL A 183 -8.65 11.69 -2.02
C VAL A 183 -9.18 11.86 -0.59
N LEU A 184 -9.15 13.09 -0.06
CA LEU A 184 -9.66 13.38 1.28
C LEU A 184 -11.18 13.18 1.39
N LEU A 185 -11.95 13.61 0.39
CA LEU A 185 -13.42 13.44 0.37
C LEU A 185 -13.85 11.97 0.27
N LEU A 186 -13.05 11.14 -0.38
CA LEU A 186 -13.28 9.70 -0.50
C LEU A 186 -12.96 8.93 0.79
N GLY A 187 -12.42 9.59 1.82
CA GLY A 187 -12.18 9.00 3.14
C GLY A 187 -10.84 8.29 3.30
N HIS A 188 -9.87 8.58 2.42
CA HIS A 188 -8.49 8.16 2.61
C HIS A 188 -7.85 8.88 3.80
N GLN A 189 -6.99 8.18 4.55
CA GLN A 189 -6.21 8.79 5.64
C GLN A 189 -4.80 9.06 5.16
N LEU A 190 -4.67 10.11 4.34
CA LEU A 190 -3.41 10.47 3.70
C LEU A 190 -2.59 11.40 4.58
N ALA A 191 -1.39 10.97 4.96
CA ALA A 191 -0.36 11.80 5.54
C ALA A 191 0.71 12.10 4.47
N LEU A 192 1.01 13.38 4.25
CA LEU A 192 2.04 13.85 3.32
C LEU A 192 3.21 14.49 4.07
N ALA A 193 4.42 14.23 3.61
CA ALA A 193 5.61 14.94 4.08
C ALA A 193 5.51 16.44 3.73
N PRO A 194 6.08 17.35 4.56
CA PRO A 194 5.98 18.79 4.34
C PRO A 194 6.41 19.25 2.94
N ARG A 195 7.42 18.58 2.35
CA ARG A 195 7.91 18.89 0.99
C ARG A 195 6.86 18.69 -0.11
N LEU A 196 5.87 17.83 0.10
CA LEU A 196 4.73 17.67 -0.82
C LEU A 196 3.51 18.47 -0.37
N ALA A 197 3.24 18.52 0.94
CA ALA A 197 2.07 19.21 1.49
C ALA A 197 2.11 20.73 1.30
N VAL A 198 3.27 21.37 1.52
CA VAL A 198 3.42 22.84 1.46
C VAL A 198 3.15 23.39 0.06
N PRO A 199 3.77 22.85 -1.03
CA PRO A 199 3.46 23.30 -2.39
C PRO A 199 1.98 23.15 -2.76
N LEU A 200 1.35 22.02 -2.37
CA LEU A 200 -0.08 21.79 -2.63
C LEU A 200 -0.97 22.79 -1.90
N THR A 201 -0.61 23.17 -0.67
CA THR A 201 -1.33 24.19 0.11
C THR A 201 -1.17 25.59 -0.48
N HIS A 202 0.00 25.92 -1.03
CA HIS A 202 0.18 27.21 -1.72
C HIS A 202 -0.61 27.26 -3.04
N ALA A 203 -0.63 26.16 -3.78
CA ALA A 203 -1.39 26.04 -5.02
C ALA A 203 -2.91 26.12 -4.79
N SER A 204 -3.43 25.72 -3.63
CA SER A 204 -4.85 25.84 -3.30
C SER A 204 -5.29 27.25 -2.89
N ALA A 205 -4.34 28.10 -2.50
CA ALA A 205 -4.57 29.49 -2.08
C ALA A 205 -4.43 30.51 -3.22
N SER A 206 -4.06 30.07 -4.42
CA SER A 206 -3.83 30.88 -5.63
C SER A 206 -5.01 30.76 -6.60
#